data_AF-X1M263-F1
#
_entry.id   AF-X1M263-F1
#
_cell.length_a   1.000
_cell.length_b   1.000
_cell.length_c   1.000
_cell.angle_alpha   90.00
_cell.angle_beta   90.00
_cell.angle_gamma   90.00
#
_symmetry.space_group_name_H-M   'P 1'
#
loop_
_entity.id
_entity.type
_entity.pdbx_description
1 polymer ?
#
loop_
_entity_poly.entity_id
_entity_poly.type
_entity_poly.pdbx_seq_one_letter_code
_entity_poly.pdbx_strand_id
1 'polypeptide(L)'
;MPKTAIKFDTDGWRGIIAEDFTFDNVRICAQGVADYVKQSGLSERGLVIGYDTRFASEDFAAAAAEVVAGNNIKTHLCLKPTPTPVISFTVPATRAAGAIIITASHNPGSWNGFKYKSQEGTSAPNEIISQIEKNIYQLTTDSYQLSVKRLALDKALKRGLIDYLDPSPPYFRHLAKLIDIEELGKQKLKVIVDSMYGAGAGYFKELLGNGNMGLTEINAERNPLFPDIQPEPIIKNLTRLAELVIEQKADVGLATDGDADRIGIIDEKGRFLNQHQVFALLCLYLLEVRGERGAIIKTLTSTNMLSRLGKIFDVPVYETPVGFKYVAPLMIRENAIIGGEE
;
A
#
# COMPACT_ATOMS: atom_id res chain seq x y z
N MET A 1 -11.98 14.91 -24.92
CA MET A 1 -12.55 13.75 -24.20
C MET A 1 -11.39 12.87 -23.79
N PRO A 2 -11.31 12.37 -22.56
CA PRO A 2 -10.40 11.26 -22.29
C PRO A 2 -10.76 10.15 -23.29
N LYS A 3 -9.77 9.65 -24.04
CA LYS A 3 -10.00 8.58 -25.04
C LYS A 3 -10.42 7.26 -24.38
N THR A 4 -10.25 7.16 -23.05
CA THR A 4 -10.41 5.95 -22.25
C THR A 4 -11.25 6.29 -21.00
N ALA A 5 -12.27 5.48 -20.71
CA ALA A 5 -13.10 5.68 -19.52
C ALA A 5 -12.28 5.39 -18.24
N ILE A 6 -12.32 6.31 -17.26
CA ILE A 6 -11.76 6.06 -15.92
C ILE A 6 -12.63 5.01 -15.24
N LYS A 7 -12.07 3.83 -15.00
CA LYS A 7 -12.73 2.72 -14.34
C LYS A 7 -11.83 2.18 -13.23
N PHE A 8 -12.38 2.07 -12.04
CA PHE A 8 -11.70 1.49 -10.89
C PHE A 8 -11.87 -0.03 -10.97
N ASP A 9 -10.74 -0.73 -10.89
CA ASP A 9 -10.73 -2.17 -10.72
C ASP A 9 -10.70 -2.51 -9.21
N THR A 10 -10.29 -3.73 -8.87
CA THR A 10 -10.22 -4.26 -7.50
C THR A 10 -9.52 -3.37 -6.47
N ASP A 11 -8.47 -2.64 -6.86
CA ASP A 11 -7.70 -1.75 -5.98
C ASP A 11 -7.30 -0.45 -6.70
N GLY A 12 -8.28 0.24 -7.29
CA GLY A 12 -8.09 1.56 -7.89
C GLY A 12 -8.09 1.59 -9.41
N TRP A 13 -7.79 2.76 -9.98
CA TRP A 13 -7.62 2.98 -11.42
C TRP A 13 -6.12 3.02 -11.75
N ARG A 14 -5.70 2.40 -12.87
CA ARG A 14 -4.33 2.43 -13.38
C ARG A 14 -4.31 2.87 -14.84
N GLY A 15 -3.25 3.55 -15.26
CA GLY A 15 -3.07 3.99 -16.64
C GLY A 15 -1.62 4.28 -17.00
N ILE A 16 -1.33 4.33 -18.30
CA ILE A 16 -0.01 4.72 -18.81
C ILE A 16 0.16 6.23 -18.63
N ILE A 17 1.29 6.65 -18.05
CA ILE A 17 1.59 8.06 -17.79
C ILE A 17 1.59 8.84 -19.11
N ALA A 18 0.99 10.04 -19.07
CA ALA A 18 0.81 10.95 -20.22
C ALA A 18 -0.15 10.46 -21.34
N GLU A 19 -0.54 9.19 -21.36
CA GLU A 19 -1.60 8.68 -22.24
C GLU A 19 -2.95 8.66 -21.51
N ASP A 20 -3.08 7.78 -20.50
CA ASP A 20 -4.29 7.64 -19.68
C ASP A 20 -4.13 8.35 -18.33
N PHE A 21 -2.96 8.23 -17.70
CA PHE A 21 -2.69 8.81 -16.40
C PHE A 21 -2.12 10.22 -16.55
N THR A 22 -3.04 11.19 -16.60
CA THR A 22 -2.74 12.62 -16.78
C THR A 22 -3.17 13.43 -15.55
N PHE A 23 -2.62 14.63 -15.40
CA PHE A 23 -3.01 15.53 -14.30
C PHE A 23 -4.52 15.81 -14.29
N ASP A 24 -5.14 15.94 -15.46
CA ASP A 24 -6.57 16.22 -15.54
C ASP A 24 -7.40 15.01 -15.10
N ASN A 25 -7.01 13.79 -15.49
CA ASN A 25 -7.70 12.58 -15.02
C ASN A 25 -7.53 12.36 -13.51
N VAL A 26 -6.33 12.61 -12.96
CA VAL A 26 -6.10 12.56 -11.50
C VAL A 26 -6.97 13.58 -10.77
N ARG A 27 -7.08 14.80 -11.29
CA ARG A 27 -7.94 15.84 -10.72
C ARG A 27 -9.42 15.49 -10.77
N ILE A 28 -9.88 14.86 -11.85
CA ILE A 28 -11.25 14.34 -11.97
C ILE A 28 -11.49 13.25 -10.92
N CYS A 29 -10.57 12.31 -10.75
CA CYS A 29 -10.66 11.27 -9.71
C CYS A 29 -10.72 11.89 -8.31
N ALA A 30 -9.84 12.84 -8.02
CA ALA A 30 -9.81 13.54 -6.74
C ALA A 30 -11.10 14.34 -6.47
N GLN A 31 -11.70 14.94 -7.50
CA GLN A 31 -12.99 15.62 -7.38
C GLN A 31 -14.11 14.62 -7.06
N GLY A 32 -14.15 13.47 -7.74
CA GLY A 32 -15.12 12.40 -7.45
C GLY A 32 -15.02 11.86 -6.02
N VAL A 33 -13.79 11.72 -5.50
CA VAL A 33 -13.54 11.38 -4.09
C VAL A 33 -13.99 12.50 -3.15
N ALA A 34 -13.67 13.76 -3.45
CA ALA A 34 -14.08 14.90 -2.62
C ALA A 34 -15.62 15.02 -2.54
N ASP A 35 -16.32 14.77 -3.65
CA ASP A 35 -17.79 14.76 -3.69
C ASP A 35 -18.36 13.59 -2.88
N TYR A 36 -17.76 12.40 -2.97
CA TYR A 36 -18.14 11.24 -2.14
C TYR A 36 -17.99 11.52 -0.65
N VAL A 37 -16.84 12.08 -0.23
CA VAL A 37 -16.56 12.43 1.17
C VAL A 37 -17.57 13.44 1.69
N LYS A 38 -17.94 14.44 0.88
CA LYS A 38 -19.00 15.42 1.22
C LYS A 38 -20.37 14.78 1.34
N GLN A 39 -20.77 13.97 0.36
CA GLN A 39 -22.05 13.28 0.35
C GLN A 39 -22.20 12.33 1.55
N SER A 40 -21.08 11.77 2.02
CA SER A 40 -21.02 10.87 3.17
C SER A 40 -20.95 11.62 4.52
N GLY A 41 -20.92 12.96 4.52
CA GLY A 41 -20.82 13.76 5.74
C GLY A 41 -19.46 13.65 6.46
N LEU A 42 -18.40 13.27 5.74
CA LEU A 42 -17.08 13.00 6.31
C LEU A 42 -16.06 14.13 6.08
N SER A 43 -16.46 15.26 5.49
CA SER A 43 -15.57 16.38 5.12
C SER A 43 -14.66 16.87 6.27
N GLU A 44 -15.21 16.98 7.49
CA GLU A 44 -14.48 17.47 8.67
C GLU A 44 -13.35 16.52 9.12
N ARG A 45 -13.37 15.26 8.68
CA ARG A 45 -12.31 14.28 8.98
C ARG A 45 -11.09 14.46 8.09
N GLY A 46 -11.22 15.15 6.96
CA GLY A 46 -10.13 15.31 6.00
C GLY A 46 -9.73 14.01 5.29
N LEU A 47 -8.67 14.08 4.49
CA LEU A 47 -8.09 12.94 3.74
C LEU A 47 -6.59 12.83 3.96
N VAL A 48 -6.06 11.62 3.88
CA VAL A 48 -4.62 11.37 3.73
C VAL A 48 -4.31 11.20 2.25
N ILE A 49 -3.22 11.78 1.76
CA ILE A 49 -2.75 11.56 0.39
C ILE A 49 -1.29 11.14 0.44
N GLY A 50 -0.97 10.01 -0.18
CA GLY A 50 0.40 9.52 -0.30
C GLY A 50 0.68 8.96 -1.69
N TYR A 51 1.92 8.56 -1.92
CA TYR A 51 2.40 8.20 -3.25
C TYR A 51 3.66 7.32 -3.20
N ASP A 52 3.92 6.59 -4.29
CA ASP A 52 5.14 5.80 -4.48
C ASP A 52 6.24 6.55 -5.25
N THR A 53 7.28 5.85 -5.69
CA THR A 53 8.46 6.44 -6.34
C THR A 53 8.34 6.61 -7.86
N ARG A 54 7.18 6.31 -8.46
CA ARG A 54 6.98 6.41 -9.92
C ARG A 54 7.13 7.84 -10.41
N PHE A 55 7.34 7.96 -11.72
CA PHE A 55 7.51 9.25 -12.36
C PHE A 55 6.34 10.20 -12.04
N ALA A 56 6.67 11.38 -11.51
CA ALA A 56 5.76 12.45 -11.13
C ALA A 56 4.67 12.06 -10.09
N SER A 57 4.84 10.95 -9.37
CA SER A 57 3.91 10.52 -8.32
C SER A 57 3.69 11.61 -7.26
N GLU A 58 4.74 12.35 -6.89
CA GLU A 58 4.66 13.49 -5.96
C GLU A 58 3.81 14.64 -6.51
N ASP A 59 3.90 14.93 -7.81
CA ASP A 59 3.17 16.01 -8.47
C ASP A 59 1.69 15.64 -8.68
N PHE A 60 1.42 14.39 -9.01
CA PHE A 60 0.05 13.87 -9.08
C PHE A 60 -0.63 13.87 -7.71
N ALA A 61 0.09 13.52 -6.64
CA ALA A 61 -0.41 13.60 -5.27
C ALA A 61 -0.71 15.05 -4.87
N ALA A 62 0.18 16.00 -5.21
CA ALA A 62 -0.07 17.42 -5.01
C ALA A 62 -1.31 17.89 -5.80
N ALA A 63 -1.46 17.50 -7.07
CA ALA A 63 -2.62 17.85 -7.89
C ALA A 63 -3.94 17.30 -7.30
N ALA A 64 -3.94 16.10 -6.73
CA ALA A 64 -5.08 15.56 -6.01
C ALA A 64 -5.37 16.39 -4.73
N ALA A 65 -4.34 16.74 -3.97
CA ALA A 65 -4.47 17.55 -2.75
C ALA A 65 -5.04 18.96 -3.04
N GLU A 66 -4.60 19.60 -4.13
CA GLU A 66 -5.16 20.89 -4.58
C GLU A 66 -6.66 20.83 -4.85
N VAL A 67 -7.15 19.70 -5.37
CA VAL A 67 -8.58 19.49 -5.63
C VAL A 67 -9.36 19.28 -4.35
N VAL A 68 -8.84 18.43 -3.46
CA VAL A 68 -9.45 18.18 -2.14
C VAL A 68 -9.52 19.48 -1.33
N ALA A 69 -8.43 20.26 -1.30
CA ALA A 69 -8.39 21.57 -0.65
C ALA A 69 -9.29 22.61 -1.35
N GLY A 70 -9.39 22.59 -2.68
CA GLY A 70 -10.34 23.41 -3.44
C GLY A 70 -11.81 23.12 -3.08
N ASN A 71 -12.06 21.94 -2.52
CA ASN A 71 -13.34 21.53 -1.98
C ASN A 71 -13.52 21.85 -0.48
N ASN A 72 -12.58 22.56 0.15
CA ASN A 72 -12.56 22.90 1.57
C ASN A 72 -12.52 21.66 2.48
N ILE A 73 -11.81 20.62 2.06
CA ILE A 73 -11.53 19.41 2.84
C ILE A 73 -10.06 19.46 3.24
N LYS A 74 -9.77 19.23 4.53
CA LYS A 74 -8.39 19.21 5.03
C LYS A 74 -7.64 17.99 4.49
N THR A 75 -6.37 18.15 4.15
CA THR A 75 -5.55 17.09 3.57
C THR A 75 -4.21 16.96 4.29
N HIS A 76 -3.89 15.74 4.72
CA HIS A 76 -2.56 15.34 5.16
C HIS A 76 -1.80 14.76 3.97
N LEU A 77 -0.89 15.54 3.38
CA LEU A 77 -0.08 15.11 2.24
C LEU A 77 1.24 14.50 2.73
N CYS A 78 1.54 13.27 2.34
CA CYS A 78 2.79 12.61 2.73
C CYS A 78 4.00 13.41 2.21
N LEU A 79 4.97 13.67 3.09
CA LEU A 79 6.14 14.49 2.78
C LEU A 79 7.10 13.82 1.77
N LYS A 80 7.09 12.50 1.72
CA LYS A 80 7.99 11.65 0.94
C LYS A 80 7.24 10.43 0.40
N PRO A 81 7.79 9.68 -0.58
CA PRO A 81 7.24 8.40 -0.98
C PRO A 81 6.99 7.52 0.25
N THR A 82 5.80 6.94 0.34
CA THR A 82 5.31 6.28 1.55
C THR A 82 4.61 4.97 1.16
N PRO A 83 4.95 3.81 1.74
CA PRO A 83 4.29 2.55 1.47
C PRO A 83 2.77 2.60 1.68
N THR A 84 2.04 1.88 0.84
CA THR A 84 0.59 1.68 0.97
C THR A 84 0.17 1.22 2.38
N PRO A 85 0.83 0.26 3.06
CA PRO A 85 0.45 -0.12 4.43
C PRO A 85 0.65 1.00 5.47
N VAL A 86 1.62 1.88 5.26
CA VAL A 86 1.87 3.03 6.15
C VAL A 86 0.77 4.09 5.98
N ILE A 87 0.36 4.35 4.73
CA ILE A 87 -0.76 5.24 4.44
C ILE A 87 -2.07 4.65 4.97
N SER A 88 -2.30 3.35 4.77
CA SER A 88 -3.44 2.61 5.31
C SER A 88 -3.55 2.74 6.82
N PHE A 89 -2.45 2.58 7.57
CA PHE A 89 -2.38 2.81 9.01
C PHE A 89 -2.69 4.26 9.40
N THR A 90 -2.25 5.22 8.59
CA THR A 90 -2.37 6.65 8.89
C THR A 90 -3.83 7.11 8.91
N VAL A 91 -4.71 6.49 8.12
CA VAL A 91 -6.14 6.84 8.06
C VAL A 91 -6.82 6.72 9.43
N PRO A 92 -6.88 5.55 10.09
CA PRO A 92 -7.47 5.45 11.42
C PRO A 92 -6.66 6.21 12.48
N ALA A 93 -5.32 6.29 12.34
CA ALA A 93 -4.47 7.02 13.29
C ALA A 93 -4.76 8.53 13.33
N THR A 94 -5.19 9.10 12.20
CA THR A 94 -5.57 10.52 12.08
C THR A 94 -7.09 10.73 12.08
N ARG A 95 -7.88 9.65 12.14
CA ARG A 95 -9.34 9.64 11.99
C ARG A 95 -9.82 10.26 10.67
N ALA A 96 -9.02 10.12 9.61
CA ALA A 96 -9.35 10.65 8.29
C ALA A 96 -10.57 9.93 7.67
N ALA A 97 -11.22 10.58 6.70
CA ALA A 97 -12.34 9.99 5.95
C ALA A 97 -11.90 8.84 5.03
N GLY A 98 -10.61 8.77 4.72
CA GLY A 98 -10.01 7.83 3.80
C GLY A 98 -8.63 8.30 3.34
N ALA A 99 -8.09 7.62 2.34
CA ALA A 99 -6.86 8.03 1.68
C ALA A 99 -6.92 7.93 0.16
N ILE A 100 -6.20 8.83 -0.51
CA ILE A 100 -5.83 8.68 -1.93
C ILE A 100 -4.36 8.23 -1.97
N ILE A 101 -4.08 7.19 -2.73
CA ILE A 101 -2.70 6.69 -2.91
C ILE A 101 -2.37 6.72 -4.40
N ILE A 102 -1.34 7.48 -4.77
CA ILE A 102 -0.84 7.55 -6.14
C ILE A 102 0.23 6.46 -6.34
N THR A 103 -0.17 5.37 -6.98
CA THR A 103 0.69 4.22 -7.25
C THR A 103 0.03 3.25 -8.24
N ALA A 104 0.84 2.58 -9.06
CA ALA A 104 0.44 1.40 -9.81
C ALA A 104 1.07 0.09 -9.28
N SER A 105 1.47 0.05 -8.00
CA SER A 105 2.00 -1.13 -7.30
C SER A 105 3.14 -1.82 -8.07
N HIS A 106 2.89 -2.97 -8.66
CA HIS A 106 3.86 -3.80 -9.36
C HIS A 106 3.90 -3.61 -10.88
N ASN A 107 3.09 -2.69 -11.44
CA ASN A 107 3.12 -2.40 -12.88
C ASN A 107 4.49 -1.82 -13.31
N PRO A 108 4.86 -1.87 -14.60
CA PRO A 108 6.07 -1.21 -15.10
C PRO A 108 6.14 0.29 -14.77
N GLY A 109 7.33 0.88 -14.71
CA GLY A 109 7.54 2.29 -14.32
C GLY A 109 6.81 3.34 -15.19
N SER A 110 6.42 2.99 -16.41
CA SER A 110 5.61 3.83 -17.30
C SER A 110 4.13 3.95 -16.88
N TRP A 111 3.67 3.15 -15.93
CA TRP A 111 2.32 3.20 -15.39
C TRP A 111 2.28 4.00 -14.09
N ASN A 112 1.13 4.60 -13.80
CA ASN A 112 0.78 5.09 -12.47
C ASN A 112 -0.70 4.80 -12.19
N GLY A 113 -1.16 5.05 -10.96
CA GLY A 113 -2.50 4.69 -10.55
C GLY A 113 -3.02 5.54 -9.41
N PHE A 114 -4.31 5.40 -9.16
CA PHE A 114 -5.06 6.13 -8.16
C PHE A 114 -5.88 5.11 -7.36
N LYS A 115 -5.47 4.88 -6.11
CA LYS A 115 -6.20 4.01 -5.16
C LYS A 115 -7.00 4.87 -4.17
N TYR A 116 -8.12 4.34 -3.70
CA TYR A 116 -8.87 4.91 -2.59
C TYR A 116 -8.96 3.90 -1.43
N LYS A 117 -8.61 4.33 -0.22
CA LYS A 117 -8.81 3.57 1.02
C LYS A 117 -9.95 4.22 1.83
N SER A 118 -10.81 3.40 2.45
CA SER A 118 -11.92 3.88 3.28
C SER A 118 -11.42 4.41 4.63
N GLN A 119 -12.33 4.92 5.47
CA GLN A 119 -12.03 5.43 6.81
C GLN A 119 -11.42 4.36 7.76
N GLU A 120 -11.60 3.08 7.45
CA GLU A 120 -10.98 1.95 8.16
C GLU A 120 -9.52 1.71 7.72
N GLY A 121 -9.04 2.43 6.71
CA GLY A 121 -7.72 2.22 6.10
C GLY A 121 -7.66 1.06 5.11
N THR A 122 -8.74 0.30 4.92
CA THR A 122 -8.80 -0.84 4.01
C THR A 122 -9.11 -0.43 2.57
N SER A 123 -8.92 -1.33 1.60
CA SER A 123 -9.47 -1.12 0.24
C SER A 123 -10.97 -0.88 0.33
N ALA A 124 -11.46 0.11 -0.41
CA ALA A 124 -12.85 0.51 -0.30
C ALA A 124 -13.80 -0.56 -0.86
N PRO A 125 -14.93 -0.84 -0.18
CA PRO A 125 -15.98 -1.71 -0.69
C PRO A 125 -16.53 -1.26 -2.05
N ASN A 126 -17.11 -2.19 -2.80
CA ASN A 126 -17.65 -1.93 -4.14
C ASN A 126 -18.70 -0.82 -4.13
N GLU A 127 -19.47 -0.67 -3.05
CA GLU A 127 -20.50 0.36 -2.89
C GLU A 127 -19.87 1.76 -2.87
N ILE A 128 -18.75 1.93 -2.16
CA ILE A 128 -18.01 3.19 -2.11
C ILE A 128 -17.38 3.49 -3.48
N ILE A 129 -16.73 2.49 -4.09
CA ILE A 129 -16.11 2.63 -5.41
C ILE A 129 -17.16 3.02 -6.46
N SER A 130 -18.30 2.35 -6.46
CA SER A 130 -19.40 2.65 -7.41
C SER A 130 -19.91 4.08 -7.25
N GLN A 131 -19.96 4.61 -6.03
CA GLN A 131 -20.36 6.01 -5.79
C GLN A 131 -19.30 6.99 -6.29
N ILE A 132 -18.01 6.70 -6.07
CA ILE A 132 -16.91 7.51 -6.61
C ILE A 132 -16.92 7.49 -8.14
N GLU A 133 -17.06 6.32 -8.76
CA GLU A 133 -17.15 6.18 -10.22
C GLU A 133 -18.36 6.93 -10.79
N LYS A 134 -19.51 6.88 -10.11
CA LYS A 134 -20.69 7.66 -10.51
C LYS A 134 -20.42 9.16 -10.48
N ASN A 135 -19.75 9.66 -9.43
CA ASN A 135 -19.37 11.08 -9.34
C ASN A 135 -18.38 11.45 -10.47
N ILE A 136 -17.39 10.59 -10.75
CA ILE A 136 -16.44 10.77 -11.87
C ILE A 136 -17.17 10.81 -13.21
N TYR A 137 -18.09 9.88 -13.45
CA TYR A 137 -18.84 9.79 -14.69
C TYR A 137 -19.62 11.10 -14.95
N GLN A 138 -20.34 11.61 -13.95
CA GLN A 138 -21.08 12.88 -14.03
C GLN A 138 -20.19 14.06 -14.42
N LEU A 139 -18.95 14.13 -13.90
CA LEU A 139 -17.98 15.17 -14.27
C LEU A 139 -17.52 15.08 -15.73
N THR A 140 -17.64 13.92 -16.37
CA THR A 140 -17.17 13.67 -17.73
C THR A 140 -18.28 13.72 -18.80
N THR A 141 -19.54 13.50 -18.43
CA THR A 141 -20.67 13.41 -19.39
C THR A 141 -21.59 14.62 -19.38
N ASP A 142 -21.86 15.19 -18.21
CA ASP A 142 -22.59 16.46 -18.15
C ASP A 142 -21.59 17.54 -18.56
N SER A 143 -22.00 18.48 -19.42
CA SER A 143 -21.17 19.57 -19.96
C SER A 143 -20.07 19.96 -18.98
N TYR A 144 -18.80 19.99 -19.43
CA TYR A 144 -17.52 20.20 -18.72
C TYR A 144 -17.44 21.42 -17.74
N GLN A 145 -18.58 22.03 -17.43
CA GLN A 145 -18.84 23.13 -16.52
C GLN A 145 -19.07 22.74 -15.05
N LEU A 146 -19.15 21.45 -14.68
CA LEU A 146 -18.86 21.07 -13.28
C LEU A 146 -17.35 21.15 -13.07
N SER A 147 -16.89 22.38 -12.78
CA SER A 147 -15.47 22.69 -12.66
C SER A 147 -14.85 21.92 -11.50
N VAL A 148 -13.85 21.08 -11.81
CA VAL A 148 -12.90 20.58 -10.80
C VAL A 148 -12.42 21.78 -9.98
N LYS A 149 -12.82 21.82 -8.71
CA LYS A 149 -12.44 22.91 -7.80
C LYS A 149 -10.99 22.72 -7.42
N ARG A 150 -10.19 23.76 -7.54
CA ARG A 150 -8.75 23.71 -7.26
C ARG A 150 -8.35 24.89 -6.41
N LEU A 151 -7.50 24.63 -5.42
CA LEU A 151 -6.76 25.64 -4.70
C LEU A 151 -5.28 25.31 -4.84
N ALA A 152 -4.51 26.24 -5.42
CA ALA A 152 -3.07 26.07 -5.61
C ALA A 152 -2.39 25.67 -4.29
N LEU A 153 -1.43 24.75 -4.36
CA LEU A 153 -0.78 24.13 -3.19
C LEU A 153 -0.28 25.17 -2.19
N ASP A 154 0.40 26.22 -2.65
CA ASP A 154 0.94 27.28 -1.78
C ASP A 154 -0.17 28.03 -1.01
N LYS A 155 -1.31 28.28 -1.65
CA LYS A 155 -2.48 28.93 -1.04
C LYS A 155 -3.17 27.99 -0.07
N ALA A 156 -3.27 26.70 -0.40
CA ALA A 156 -3.88 25.69 0.45
C ALA A 156 -3.06 25.46 1.74
N LEU A 157 -1.73 25.41 1.64
CA LEU A 157 -0.80 25.37 2.77
C LEU A 157 -0.97 26.62 3.66
N LYS A 158 -0.97 27.82 3.08
CA LYS A 158 -1.16 29.09 3.83
C LYS A 158 -2.51 29.15 4.56
N ARG A 159 -3.55 28.50 4.02
CA ARG A 159 -4.89 28.42 4.64
C ARG A 159 -5.02 27.28 5.65
N GLY A 160 -3.99 26.45 5.83
CA GLY A 160 -4.05 25.27 6.70
C GLY A 160 -4.98 24.16 6.19
N LEU A 161 -5.34 24.19 4.90
CA LEU A 161 -6.16 23.15 4.26
C LEU A 161 -5.31 21.96 3.80
N ILE A 162 -4.02 22.16 3.58
CA ILE A 162 -3.04 21.10 3.36
C ILE A 162 -1.97 21.25 4.44
N ASP A 163 -1.55 20.13 5.01
CA ASP A 163 -0.32 20.03 5.80
C ASP A 163 0.51 18.82 5.33
N TYR A 164 1.82 18.92 5.48
CA TYR A 164 2.72 17.80 5.22
C TYR A 164 2.81 16.90 6.44
N LEU A 165 2.76 15.59 6.21
CA LEU A 165 2.84 14.56 7.24
C LEU A 165 3.94 13.56 6.90
N ASP A 166 4.78 13.22 7.89
CA ASP A 166 5.61 12.02 7.84
C ASP A 166 4.96 10.94 8.74
N PRO A 167 4.32 9.91 8.14
CA PRO A 167 3.67 8.86 8.91
C PRO A 167 4.62 7.75 9.39
N SER A 168 5.90 7.76 9.00
CA SER A 168 6.84 6.69 9.39
C SER A 168 7.03 6.59 10.91
N PRO A 169 7.29 7.68 11.67
CA PRO A 169 7.49 7.57 13.11
C PRO A 169 6.29 6.99 13.90
N PRO A 170 5.02 7.43 13.69
CA PRO A 170 3.89 6.78 14.35
C PRO A 170 3.66 5.34 13.88
N TYR A 171 3.95 5.01 12.62
CA TYR A 171 3.87 3.64 12.12
C TYR A 171 4.89 2.72 12.81
N PHE A 172 6.15 3.14 12.94
CA PHE A 172 7.17 2.37 13.66
C PHE A 172 6.82 2.15 15.13
N ARG A 173 6.27 3.17 15.81
CA ARG A 173 5.76 3.00 17.18
C ARG A 173 4.59 2.02 17.25
N HIS A 174 3.80 1.87 16.20
CA HIS A 174 2.76 0.85 16.14
C HIS A 174 3.37 -0.53 15.92
N LEU A 175 4.32 -0.68 14.98
CA LEU A 175 5.02 -1.94 14.74
C LEU A 175 5.71 -2.49 16.00
N ALA A 176 6.34 -1.62 16.80
CA ALA A 176 6.97 -2.00 18.06
C ALA A 176 5.99 -2.57 19.11
N LYS A 177 4.68 -2.42 18.93
CA LYS A 177 3.65 -3.07 19.76
C LYS A 177 3.24 -4.44 19.23
N LEU A 178 3.50 -4.70 17.95
CA LEU A 178 3.11 -5.94 17.27
C LEU A 178 4.25 -6.95 17.27
N ILE A 179 5.50 -6.50 17.19
CA ILE A 179 6.71 -7.31 17.12
C ILE A 179 7.82 -6.67 17.97
N ASP A 180 8.67 -7.51 18.55
CA ASP A 180 9.83 -7.07 19.34
C ASP A 180 10.98 -6.63 18.43
N ILE A 181 10.89 -5.38 17.96
CA ILE A 181 11.88 -4.75 17.08
C ILE A 181 13.25 -4.65 17.76
N GLU A 182 13.28 -4.41 19.07
CA GLU A 182 14.53 -4.22 19.81
C GLU A 182 15.30 -5.54 19.90
N GLU A 183 14.62 -6.63 20.26
CA GLU A 183 15.23 -7.95 20.32
C GLU A 183 15.63 -8.45 18.93
N LEU A 184 14.81 -8.19 17.91
CA LEU A 184 15.15 -8.51 16.52
C LEU A 184 16.42 -7.77 16.08
N GLY A 185 16.53 -6.47 16.38
CA GLY A 185 17.71 -5.66 16.05
C GLY A 185 18.99 -6.13 16.74
N LYS A 186 18.91 -6.77 17.92
CA LYS A 186 20.08 -7.32 18.64
C LYS A 186 20.64 -8.59 18.01
N GLN A 187 19.86 -9.29 17.18
CA GLN A 187 20.29 -10.50 16.52
C GLN A 187 21.42 -10.22 15.52
N LYS A 188 22.36 -11.16 15.40
CA LYS A 188 23.47 -11.08 14.44
C LYS A 188 23.08 -11.70 13.09
N LEU A 189 21.90 -11.35 12.60
CA LEU A 189 21.42 -11.78 11.28
C LEU A 189 21.99 -10.88 10.21
N LYS A 190 22.26 -11.44 9.04
CA LYS A 190 22.61 -10.71 7.83
C LYS A 190 21.42 -10.74 6.87
N VAL A 191 20.83 -9.59 6.63
CA VAL A 191 19.60 -9.42 5.84
C VAL A 191 19.91 -8.55 4.63
N ILE A 192 19.47 -8.99 3.45
CA ILE A 192 19.53 -8.17 2.23
C ILE A 192 18.11 -7.76 1.88
N VAL A 193 17.88 -6.47 1.68
CA VAL A 193 16.57 -5.91 1.33
C VAL A 193 16.64 -5.29 -0.06
N ASP A 194 15.79 -5.75 -0.97
CA ASP A 194 15.57 -5.17 -2.29
C ASP A 194 14.25 -4.41 -2.30
N SER A 195 14.31 -3.09 -2.22
CA SER A 195 13.11 -2.27 -2.30
C SER A 195 12.58 -2.10 -3.72
N MET A 196 13.28 -2.67 -4.72
CA MET A 196 12.94 -2.60 -6.14
C MET A 196 12.66 -1.16 -6.59
N TYR A 197 13.44 -0.18 -6.11
CA TYR A 197 13.27 1.26 -6.29
C TYR A 197 11.96 1.86 -5.75
N GLY A 198 11.15 1.06 -5.04
CA GLY A 198 9.83 1.39 -4.53
C GLY A 198 9.80 2.18 -3.22
N ALA A 199 8.59 2.41 -2.71
CA ALA A 199 8.33 3.22 -1.52
C ALA A 199 8.84 2.59 -0.21
N GLY A 200 9.19 1.29 -0.21
CA GLY A 200 9.74 0.59 0.94
C GLY A 200 11.20 0.94 1.26
N ALA A 201 11.89 1.68 0.38
CA ALA A 201 13.29 2.03 0.54
C ALA A 201 13.58 2.74 1.87
N GLY A 202 14.57 2.25 2.62
CA GLY A 202 15.01 2.83 3.88
C GLY A 202 14.17 2.42 5.10
N TYR A 203 12.98 1.82 4.93
CA TYR A 203 12.11 1.47 6.06
C TYR A 203 12.73 0.41 6.97
N PHE A 204 13.31 -0.66 6.40
CA PHE A 204 13.99 -1.69 7.18
C PHE A 204 15.22 -1.12 7.89
N LYS A 205 15.96 -0.21 7.22
CA LYS A 205 17.15 0.43 7.79
C LYS A 205 16.81 1.37 8.93
N GLU A 206 15.75 2.17 8.81
CA GLU A 206 15.29 3.03 9.89
C GLU A 206 14.78 2.22 11.08
N LEU A 207 14.10 1.10 10.83
CA LEU A 207 13.51 0.25 11.87
C LEU A 207 14.56 -0.62 12.61
N LEU A 208 15.55 -1.18 11.92
CA LEU A 208 16.45 -2.21 12.43
C LEU A 208 17.94 -1.84 12.39
N GLY A 209 18.31 -0.74 11.73
CA GLY A 209 19.72 -0.40 11.44
C GLY A 209 20.55 0.08 12.63
N ASN A 210 19.93 0.35 13.79
CA ASN A 210 20.64 0.76 15.01
C ASN A 210 21.13 -0.43 15.86
N GLY A 211 20.85 -1.67 15.43
CA GLY A 211 21.20 -2.89 16.15
C GLY A 211 22.49 -3.56 15.67
N ASN A 212 22.64 -4.85 16.00
CA ASN A 212 23.73 -5.71 15.54
C ASN A 212 23.41 -6.42 14.21
N MET A 213 22.21 -6.22 13.67
CA MET A 213 21.79 -6.81 12.41
C MET A 213 22.58 -6.20 11.24
N GLY A 214 23.18 -7.06 10.42
CA GLY A 214 23.84 -6.66 9.19
C GLY A 214 22.81 -6.45 8.08
N LEU A 215 22.36 -5.21 7.90
CA LEU A 215 21.38 -4.87 6.87
C LEU A 215 22.04 -4.25 5.63
N THR A 216 21.83 -4.88 4.47
CA THR A 216 22.24 -4.35 3.17
C THR A 216 21.00 -4.03 2.34
N GLU A 217 20.85 -2.79 1.88
CA GLU A 217 19.79 -2.42 0.94
C GLU A 217 20.34 -2.36 -0.48
N ILE A 218 19.57 -2.86 -1.45
CA ILE A 218 19.82 -2.74 -2.88
C ILE A 218 18.60 -2.10 -3.55
N ASN A 219 18.82 -1.42 -4.68
CA ASN A 219 17.78 -0.69 -5.41
C ASN A 219 16.93 0.21 -4.47
N ALA A 220 17.59 0.90 -3.54
CA ALA A 220 16.94 1.72 -2.50
C ALA A 220 17.02 3.22 -2.81
N GLU A 221 17.73 3.60 -3.86
CA GLU A 221 17.71 4.94 -4.41
C GLU A 221 16.41 5.22 -5.16
N ARG A 222 16.02 6.50 -5.25
CA ARG A 222 14.88 6.91 -6.06
C ARG A 222 15.23 6.75 -7.54
N ASN A 223 14.60 5.78 -8.20
CA ASN A 223 14.65 5.65 -9.65
C ASN A 223 13.26 5.38 -10.24
N PRO A 224 12.58 6.40 -10.79
CA PRO A 224 11.20 6.27 -11.28
C PRO A 224 11.08 5.38 -12.53
N LEU A 225 12.21 5.01 -13.16
CA LEU A 225 12.22 4.15 -14.34
C LEU A 225 12.18 2.66 -13.99
N PHE A 226 12.50 2.28 -12.75
CA PHE A 226 12.65 0.89 -12.34
C PHE A 226 13.53 0.10 -13.33
N PRO A 227 14.81 0.50 -13.53
CA PRO A 227 15.65 -0.06 -14.57
C PRO A 227 15.80 -1.57 -14.38
N ASP A 228 15.70 -2.29 -15.50
CA ASP A 228 15.88 -3.74 -15.60
C ASP A 228 14.91 -4.61 -14.77
N ILE A 229 13.95 -3.99 -14.08
CA ILE A 229 13.08 -4.67 -13.11
C ILE A 229 11.64 -4.16 -13.24
N GLN A 230 10.69 -5.07 -13.44
CA GLN A 230 9.31 -4.77 -13.07
C GLN A 230 9.20 -4.92 -11.53
N PRO A 231 8.67 -3.93 -10.78
CA PRO A 231 8.70 -3.93 -9.31
C PRO A 231 7.68 -4.91 -8.72
N GLU A 232 7.83 -6.18 -9.03
CA GLU A 232 7.00 -7.29 -8.60
C GLU A 232 7.90 -8.37 -7.99
N PRO A 233 7.75 -8.71 -6.69
CA PRO A 233 8.67 -9.60 -5.98
C PRO A 233 8.39 -11.08 -6.28
N ILE A 234 8.52 -11.46 -7.54
CA ILE A 234 8.39 -12.83 -8.04
C ILE A 234 9.74 -13.36 -8.49
N ILE A 235 9.89 -14.70 -8.50
CA ILE A 235 11.17 -15.40 -8.74
C ILE A 235 11.99 -14.84 -9.92
N LYS A 236 11.35 -14.48 -11.03
CA LYS A 236 12.03 -13.97 -12.24
C LYS A 236 12.70 -12.61 -12.05
N ASN A 237 12.23 -11.81 -11.10
CA ASN A 237 12.73 -10.46 -10.81
C ASN A 237 13.71 -10.45 -9.62
N LEU A 238 13.84 -11.56 -8.89
CA LEU A 238 14.65 -11.65 -7.66
C LEU A 238 15.97 -12.40 -7.85
N THR A 239 16.39 -12.65 -9.10
CA THR A 239 17.65 -13.34 -9.40
C THR A 239 18.85 -12.66 -8.74
N ARG A 240 18.97 -11.33 -8.86
CA ARG A 240 20.08 -10.59 -8.26
C ARG A 240 20.08 -10.68 -6.74
N LEU A 241 18.90 -10.59 -6.11
CA LEU A 241 18.76 -10.76 -4.66
C LEU A 241 19.21 -12.16 -4.24
N ALA A 242 18.79 -13.21 -4.95
CA ALA A 242 19.16 -14.59 -4.64
C ALA A 242 20.66 -14.86 -4.78
N GLU A 243 21.29 -14.35 -5.84
CA GLU A 243 22.75 -14.41 -6.02
C GLU A 243 23.47 -13.72 -4.86
N LEU A 244 23.04 -12.51 -4.51
CA LEU A 244 23.63 -11.74 -3.43
C LEU A 244 23.49 -12.42 -2.07
N VAL A 245 22.36 -13.07 -1.79
CA VAL A 245 22.17 -13.85 -0.56
C VAL A 245 23.22 -14.95 -0.44
N ILE A 246 23.48 -15.68 -1.52
CA ILE A 246 24.51 -16.74 -1.55
C ILE A 246 25.92 -16.13 -1.45
N GLU A 247 26.23 -15.15 -2.31
CA GLU A 247 27.55 -14.50 -2.39
C GLU A 247 27.97 -13.92 -1.04
N GLN A 248 27.03 -13.27 -0.36
CA GLN A 248 27.27 -12.59 0.90
C GLN A 248 27.03 -13.46 2.13
N LYS A 249 26.57 -14.71 1.95
CA LYS A 249 26.14 -15.60 3.05
C LYS A 249 25.13 -14.91 3.97
N ALA A 250 24.11 -14.28 3.38
CA ALA A 250 23.02 -13.67 4.12
C ALA A 250 22.05 -14.76 4.63
N ASP A 251 21.41 -14.51 5.76
CA ASP A 251 20.44 -15.42 6.35
C ASP A 251 19.08 -15.35 5.65
N VAL A 252 18.73 -14.19 5.07
CA VAL A 252 17.49 -14.00 4.30
C VAL A 252 17.61 -12.80 3.35
N GLY A 253 16.98 -12.93 2.18
CA GLY A 253 16.69 -11.84 1.26
C GLY A 253 15.22 -11.46 1.32
N LEU A 254 14.91 -10.17 1.40
CA LEU A 254 13.56 -9.63 1.41
C LEU A 254 13.39 -8.68 0.23
N ALA A 255 12.25 -8.73 -0.46
CA ALA A 255 11.93 -7.80 -1.53
C ALA A 255 10.53 -7.21 -1.37
N THR A 256 10.35 -5.94 -1.70
CA THR A 256 9.02 -5.28 -1.71
C THR A 256 8.68 -4.77 -3.10
N ASP A 257 7.39 -4.74 -3.45
CA ASP A 257 6.92 -4.14 -4.70
C ASP A 257 6.93 -2.60 -4.66
N GLY A 258 6.44 -1.96 -5.72
CA GLY A 258 6.55 -0.51 -5.91
C GLY A 258 5.94 0.34 -4.78
N ASP A 259 4.79 -0.04 -4.24
CA ASP A 259 4.16 0.60 -3.07
C ASP A 259 4.34 -0.18 -1.76
N ALA A 260 5.18 -1.22 -1.77
CA ALA A 260 5.58 -2.03 -0.64
C ALA A 260 4.41 -2.59 0.19
N ASP A 261 3.35 -3.04 -0.49
CA ASP A 261 2.29 -3.85 0.11
C ASP A 261 2.48 -5.35 -0.09
N ARG A 262 3.41 -5.75 -0.97
CA ARG A 262 3.82 -7.15 -1.20
C ARG A 262 5.22 -7.42 -0.69
N ILE A 263 5.48 -8.69 -0.39
CA ILE A 263 6.80 -9.18 0.00
C ILE A 263 7.20 -10.44 -0.79
N GLY A 264 8.46 -10.49 -1.23
CA GLY A 264 9.13 -11.70 -1.69
C GLY A 264 10.24 -12.09 -0.74
N ILE A 265 10.46 -13.40 -0.58
CA ILE A 265 11.43 -13.93 0.38
C ILE A 265 12.36 -14.92 -0.33
N ILE A 266 13.66 -14.74 -0.10
CA ILE A 266 14.72 -15.65 -0.51
C ILE A 266 15.37 -16.22 0.75
N ASP A 267 15.47 -17.55 0.85
CA ASP A 267 16.17 -18.20 1.96
C ASP A 267 17.69 -18.14 1.84
N GLU A 268 18.39 -18.63 2.86
CA GLU A 268 19.85 -18.62 2.97
C GLU A 268 20.57 -19.41 1.85
N LYS A 269 19.82 -20.22 1.08
CA LYS A 269 20.31 -21.01 -0.05
C LYS A 269 19.98 -20.37 -1.40
N GLY A 270 19.49 -19.13 -1.40
CA GLY A 270 19.06 -18.44 -2.61
C GLY A 270 17.77 -18.97 -3.21
N ARG A 271 16.95 -19.71 -2.45
CA ARG A 271 15.69 -20.27 -2.95
C ARG A 271 14.54 -19.32 -2.66
N PHE A 272 13.73 -19.05 -3.68
CA PHE A 272 12.50 -18.28 -3.53
C PHE A 272 11.43 -19.08 -2.78
N LEU A 273 10.87 -18.48 -1.73
CA LEU A 273 9.69 -19.00 -1.05
C LEU A 273 8.46 -18.38 -1.71
N ASN A 274 7.58 -19.24 -2.22
CA ASN A 274 6.32 -18.75 -2.77
C ASN A 274 5.37 -18.27 -1.66
N GLN A 275 4.41 -17.45 -2.04
CA GLN A 275 3.48 -16.77 -1.15
C GLN A 275 2.66 -17.76 -0.32
N HIS A 276 2.29 -18.90 -0.87
CA HIS A 276 1.63 -19.97 -0.12
C HIS A 276 2.48 -20.49 1.04
N GLN A 277 3.79 -20.69 0.82
CA GLN A 277 4.73 -21.12 1.85
C GLN A 277 4.90 -20.02 2.90
N VAL A 278 5.11 -18.77 2.46
CA VAL A 278 5.27 -17.61 3.36
C VAL A 278 4.05 -17.45 4.25
N PHE A 279 2.84 -17.47 3.67
CA PHE A 279 1.61 -17.30 4.44
C PHE A 279 1.38 -18.46 5.43
N ALA A 280 1.66 -19.71 5.03
CA ALA A 280 1.57 -20.84 5.95
C ALA A 280 2.60 -20.75 7.09
N LEU A 281 3.83 -20.31 6.81
CA LEU A 281 4.88 -20.11 7.82
C LEU A 281 4.53 -19.00 8.81
N LEU A 282 3.99 -17.87 8.32
CA LEU A 282 3.53 -16.79 9.18
C LEU A 282 2.36 -17.24 10.07
N CYS A 283 1.39 -17.98 9.53
CA CYS A 283 0.33 -18.58 10.33
C CYS A 283 0.87 -19.52 11.40
N LEU A 284 1.80 -20.40 11.04
CA LEU A 284 2.42 -21.32 11.98
C LEU A 284 3.16 -20.56 13.10
N TYR A 285 3.89 -19.50 12.76
CA TYR A 285 4.58 -18.66 13.74
C TYR A 285 3.59 -18.00 14.72
N LEU A 286 2.49 -17.42 14.25
CA LEU A 286 1.48 -16.81 15.12
C LEU A 286 0.85 -17.86 16.06
N LEU A 287 0.50 -19.03 15.54
CA LEU A 287 -0.18 -20.09 16.30
C LEU A 287 0.75 -20.84 17.27
N GLU A 288 1.90 -21.27 16.80
CA GLU A 288 2.80 -22.15 17.53
C GLU A 288 3.78 -21.36 18.40
N VAL A 289 4.43 -20.35 17.83
CA VAL A 289 5.51 -19.62 18.51
C VAL A 289 4.95 -18.51 19.39
N ARG A 290 3.99 -17.74 18.87
CA ARG A 290 3.32 -16.67 19.66
C ARG A 290 2.14 -17.16 20.48
N GLY A 291 1.66 -18.39 20.24
CA GLY A 291 0.55 -18.97 20.99
C GLY A 291 -0.80 -18.30 20.72
N GLU A 292 -0.94 -17.51 19.66
CA GLU A 292 -2.18 -16.79 19.34
C GLU A 292 -3.26 -17.75 18.88
N ARG A 293 -4.52 -17.41 19.17
CA ARG A 293 -5.69 -18.18 18.76
C ARG A 293 -6.74 -17.22 18.23
N GLY A 294 -7.14 -17.41 16.99
CA GLY A 294 -8.17 -16.62 16.33
C GLY A 294 -8.31 -17.00 14.87
N ALA A 295 -9.27 -16.38 14.19
CA ALA A 295 -9.62 -16.74 12.83
C ALA A 295 -8.45 -16.52 11.84
N ILE A 296 -8.36 -17.41 10.85
CA ILE A 296 -7.50 -17.26 9.67
C ILE A 296 -8.38 -16.99 8.46
N ILE A 297 -8.11 -15.92 7.72
CA ILE A 297 -8.85 -15.59 6.49
C ILE A 297 -7.96 -15.88 5.28
N LYS A 298 -8.44 -16.70 4.35
CA LYS A 298 -7.70 -17.04 3.12
C LYS A 298 -8.57 -16.87 1.88
N THR A 299 -7.94 -16.64 0.74
CA THR A 299 -8.63 -16.73 -0.56
C THR A 299 -8.87 -18.19 -0.96
N LEU A 300 -9.84 -18.43 -1.84
CA LEU A 300 -10.14 -19.77 -2.39
C LEU A 300 -8.94 -20.43 -3.08
N THR A 301 -8.05 -19.63 -3.64
CA THR A 301 -6.84 -20.05 -4.37
C THR A 301 -5.63 -20.26 -3.47
N SER A 302 -5.71 -19.89 -2.18
CA SER A 302 -4.66 -20.10 -1.20
C SER A 302 -4.50 -21.58 -0.78
N THR A 303 -3.29 -21.92 -0.33
CA THR A 303 -2.91 -23.28 0.09
C THR A 303 -3.83 -23.93 1.14
N ASN A 304 -4.01 -25.25 1.02
CA ASN A 304 -4.72 -26.09 2.00
C ASN A 304 -3.93 -26.27 3.32
N MET A 305 -2.66 -25.84 3.37
CA MET A 305 -1.89 -25.86 4.62
C MET A 305 -2.56 -25.02 5.71
N LEU A 306 -3.15 -23.87 5.35
CA LEU A 306 -3.85 -23.00 6.30
C LEU A 306 -5.03 -23.71 6.96
N SER A 307 -5.83 -24.43 6.18
CA SER A 307 -6.95 -25.23 6.69
C SER A 307 -6.48 -26.40 7.58
N ARG A 308 -5.29 -26.96 7.32
CA ARG A 308 -4.68 -27.98 8.19
C ARG A 308 -4.18 -27.37 9.50
N LEU A 309 -3.53 -26.21 9.46
CA LEU A 309 -3.13 -25.48 10.66
C LEU A 309 -4.34 -25.13 11.53
N GLY A 310 -5.43 -24.66 10.91
CA GLY A 310 -6.70 -24.43 11.62
C GLY A 310 -7.18 -25.64 12.41
N LYS A 311 -7.12 -26.84 11.82
CA LYS A 311 -7.49 -28.09 12.50
C LYS A 311 -6.50 -28.50 13.60
N ILE A 312 -5.20 -28.30 13.39
CA ILE A 312 -4.16 -28.67 14.36
C ILE A 312 -4.25 -27.80 15.62
N PHE A 313 -4.49 -26.51 15.44
CA PHE A 313 -4.49 -25.53 16.53
C PHE A 313 -5.90 -25.17 17.04
N ASP A 314 -6.93 -25.83 16.52
CA ASP A 314 -8.35 -25.63 16.85
C ASP A 314 -8.80 -24.16 16.70
N VAL A 315 -8.53 -23.58 15.51
CA VAL A 315 -8.94 -22.22 15.15
C VAL A 315 -9.76 -22.21 13.86
N PRO A 316 -10.73 -21.28 13.71
CA PRO A 316 -11.55 -21.21 12.52
C PRO A 316 -10.76 -20.70 11.32
N VAL A 317 -11.04 -21.26 10.15
CA VAL A 317 -10.46 -20.83 8.86
C VAL A 317 -11.61 -20.51 7.92
N TYR A 318 -11.64 -19.28 7.42
CA TYR A 318 -12.67 -18.80 6.51
C TYR A 318 -12.07 -18.55 5.12
N GLU A 319 -12.86 -18.85 4.10
CA GLU A 319 -12.47 -18.66 2.69
C GLU A 319 -13.26 -17.52 2.05
N THR A 320 -12.57 -16.70 1.26
CA THR A 320 -13.17 -15.60 0.48
C THR A 320 -12.85 -15.72 -1.01
N PRO A 321 -13.60 -15.04 -1.90
CA PRO A 321 -13.12 -14.78 -3.26
C PRO A 321 -11.76 -14.07 -3.27
N VAL A 322 -11.09 -14.10 -4.42
CA VAL A 322 -9.82 -13.38 -4.65
C VAL A 322 -10.05 -11.87 -4.57
N GLY A 323 -9.14 -11.17 -3.89
CA GLY A 323 -9.10 -9.73 -3.68
C GLY A 323 -9.16 -9.34 -2.20
N PHE A 324 -8.19 -8.55 -1.76
CA PHE A 324 -8.10 -8.04 -0.39
C PHE A 324 -9.34 -7.27 0.09
N LYS A 325 -10.13 -6.74 -0.83
CA LYS A 325 -11.44 -6.12 -0.56
C LYS A 325 -12.45 -7.06 0.10
N TYR A 326 -12.26 -8.38 0.00
CA TYR A 326 -13.06 -9.39 0.70
C TYR A 326 -12.38 -9.87 1.99
N VAL A 327 -11.05 -9.96 1.98
CA VAL A 327 -10.24 -10.43 3.11
C VAL A 327 -10.33 -9.45 4.28
N ALA A 328 -10.04 -8.16 4.06
CA ALA A 328 -9.93 -7.18 5.14
C ALA A 328 -11.23 -6.98 5.96
N PRO A 329 -12.42 -6.81 5.32
CA PRO A 329 -13.67 -6.69 6.07
C PRO A 329 -13.98 -7.92 6.90
N LEU A 330 -13.65 -9.12 6.39
CA LEU A 330 -13.85 -10.36 7.11
C LEU A 330 -12.87 -10.49 8.28
N MET A 331 -11.61 -10.09 8.11
CA MET A 331 -10.65 -10.04 9.20
C MET A 331 -11.14 -9.15 10.35
N ILE A 332 -11.70 -7.97 10.04
CA ILE A 332 -12.25 -7.06 11.05
C ILE A 332 -13.46 -7.71 11.74
N ARG A 333 -14.38 -8.31 10.99
CA ARG A 333 -15.61 -8.91 11.53
C ARG A 333 -15.32 -10.10 12.44
N GLU A 334 -14.40 -10.98 12.04
CA GLU A 334 -14.06 -12.20 12.79
C GLU A 334 -12.94 -11.97 13.81
N ASN A 335 -12.43 -10.74 13.94
CA ASN A 335 -11.24 -10.42 14.74
C ASN A 335 -10.08 -11.39 14.46
N ALA A 336 -9.81 -11.59 13.17
CA ALA A 336 -8.84 -12.56 12.67
C ALA A 336 -7.40 -12.19 13.07
N ILE A 337 -6.60 -13.19 13.40
CA ILE A 337 -5.18 -12.99 13.73
C ILE A 337 -4.34 -12.77 12.47
N ILE A 338 -4.81 -13.28 11.31
CA ILE A 338 -4.13 -13.12 10.03
C ILE A 338 -5.10 -13.34 8.87
N GLY A 339 -4.85 -12.62 7.78
CA GLY A 339 -5.47 -12.88 6.49
C GLY A 339 -4.54 -12.49 5.35
N GLY A 340 -4.72 -13.13 4.20
CA GLY A 340 -3.80 -12.95 3.08
C GLY A 340 -4.30 -13.59 1.79
N GLU A 341 -3.56 -13.30 0.73
CA GLU A 341 -3.74 -13.81 -0.64
C GLU A 341 -2.45 -14.52 -1.09
N GLU A 342 -2.55 -15.30 -2.15
CA GLU A 342 -1.41 -15.94 -2.83
C GLU A 342 -0.60 -15.01 -3.74
#